data_AF-A0A524JAK3-F1
#
_entry.id   AF-A0A524JAK3-F1
#
_cell.length_a   1.000
_cell.length_b   1.000
_cell.length_c   1.000
_cell.angle_alpha   90.00
_cell.angle_beta   90.00
_cell.angle_gamma   90.00
#
_symmetry.space_group_name_H-M   'P 1'
#
loop_
_entity.id
_entity.type
_entity.pdbx_description
1 polymer ?
#
loop_
_entity_poly.entity_id
_entity_poly.type
_entity_poly.pdbx_seq_one_letter_code
_entity_poly.pdbx_strand_id
1 'polypeptide(L)'
;MKDMIPSGFDMVIDQAPGDKNACRAEGGEPFVVPSKAKNPEAGMEYLRCIISKESSKWFAVNVSAMMPVIGGTEGVTVSTGMQSAVAMVEKCGDSVFPGMRYSGWYSDLGKEADAKMGDLLTKRITPEQYVEAVQAMADKVKVDPEVTKFTRES
;
A
#
# COMPACT_ATOMS: atom_id res chain seq x y z
N MET A 1 8.10 15.31 -8.49
CA MET A 1 6.64 15.51 -8.42
C MET A 1 6.28 16.90 -7.91
N LYS A 2 6.92 17.43 -6.85
CA LYS A 2 6.70 18.82 -6.39
C LYS A 2 6.86 19.87 -7.47
N ASP A 3 7.90 19.76 -8.28
CA ASP A 3 8.17 20.73 -9.36
C ASP A 3 7.18 20.61 -10.53
N MET A 4 6.30 19.61 -10.54
CA MET A 4 5.24 19.43 -11.55
C MET A 4 3.89 19.96 -11.07
N ILE A 5 3.75 20.34 -9.80
CA ILE A 5 2.53 20.93 -9.26
C ILE A 5 2.59 22.44 -9.50
N PRO A 6 1.57 23.04 -10.14
CA PRO A 6 1.53 24.49 -10.33
C PRO A 6 1.68 25.25 -9.01
N SER A 7 2.37 26.39 -9.06
CA SER A 7 2.54 27.23 -7.87
C SER A 7 1.19 27.62 -7.26
N GLY A 8 1.04 27.44 -5.95
CA GLY A 8 -0.18 27.74 -5.22
C GLY A 8 -1.31 26.70 -5.39
N PHE A 9 -1.06 25.58 -6.08
CA PHE A 9 -2.04 24.50 -6.19
C PHE A 9 -1.91 23.52 -5.02
N ASP A 10 -2.90 23.54 -4.13
CA ASP A 10 -2.98 22.63 -3.00
C ASP A 10 -3.68 21.32 -3.36
N MET A 11 -2.89 20.26 -3.55
CA MET A 11 -3.43 18.91 -3.73
C MET A 11 -3.86 18.32 -2.40
N VAL A 12 -5.07 17.77 -2.36
CA VAL A 12 -5.61 17.03 -1.22
C VAL A 12 -6.15 15.68 -1.68
N ILE A 13 -6.25 14.73 -0.74
CA ILE A 13 -6.90 13.45 -0.97
C ILE A 13 -8.01 13.23 0.06
N ASP A 14 -9.02 12.46 -0.31
CA ASP A 14 -10.04 11.92 0.60
C ASP A 14 -10.40 10.50 0.14
N GLN A 15 -11.23 9.82 0.92
CA GLN A 15 -11.75 8.49 0.63
C GLN A 15 -12.35 8.42 -0.77
N ALA A 16 -12.14 7.29 -1.45
CA ALA A 16 -12.88 7.00 -2.67
C ALA A 16 -14.39 7.02 -2.37
N PRO A 17 -15.24 7.57 -3.26
CA PRO A 17 -16.67 7.56 -3.05
C PRO A 17 -17.23 6.15 -2.84
N GLY A 18 -18.13 5.99 -1.88
CA GLY A 18 -18.79 4.73 -1.57
C GLY A 18 -19.72 4.84 -0.36
N ASP A 19 -20.49 3.80 -0.11
CA ASP A 19 -21.53 3.80 0.94
C ASP A 19 -20.97 3.81 2.37
N LYS A 20 -19.68 3.50 2.55
CA LYS A 20 -19.01 3.41 3.85
C LYS A 20 -17.86 4.41 3.93
N ASN A 21 -17.65 4.96 5.13
CA ASN A 21 -16.43 5.69 5.47
C ASN A 21 -15.31 4.69 5.71
N ALA A 22 -14.53 4.41 4.67
CA ALA A 22 -13.40 3.50 4.73
C ALA A 22 -12.29 3.99 3.80
N CYS A 23 -11.03 3.75 4.18
CA CYS A 23 -9.90 4.08 3.32
C CYS A 23 -8.86 2.96 3.31
N ARG A 24 -8.20 2.83 2.17
CA ARG A 24 -6.98 2.01 2.09
C ARG A 24 -5.80 2.82 2.62
N ALA A 25 -5.17 2.33 3.67
CA ALA A 25 -3.90 2.86 4.15
C ALA A 25 -3.02 1.73 4.70
N GLU A 26 -1.77 1.69 4.24
CA GLU A 26 -0.75 0.74 4.71
C GLU A 26 0.65 1.28 4.39
N GLY A 27 1.66 0.78 5.10
CA GLY A 27 3.06 0.99 4.71
C GLY A 27 3.38 0.23 3.42
N GLY A 28 4.00 0.92 2.44
CA GLY A 28 4.33 0.34 1.14
C GLY A 28 5.78 -0.12 0.98
N GLU A 29 6.68 0.30 1.86
CA GLU A 29 8.13 0.15 1.68
C GLU A 29 8.70 -0.99 2.55
N PRO A 30 9.19 -2.08 1.96
CA PRO A 30 9.83 -3.15 2.70
C PRO A 30 11.31 -2.81 2.98
N PHE A 31 11.61 -2.33 4.18
CA PHE A 31 13.00 -2.27 4.66
C PHE A 31 13.39 -3.62 5.27
N VAL A 32 14.27 -4.35 4.59
CA VAL A 32 14.69 -5.70 5.01
C VAL A 32 16.20 -5.84 5.02
N VAL A 33 16.72 -6.56 6.02
CA VAL A 33 18.12 -7.03 6.05
C VAL A 33 18.12 -8.53 5.80
N PRO A 34 18.67 -9.01 4.67
CA PRO A 34 18.75 -10.44 4.43
C PRO A 34 19.60 -11.13 5.50
N SER A 35 19.08 -12.21 6.09
CA SER A 35 19.80 -12.97 7.14
C SER A 35 21.11 -13.60 6.64
N LYS A 36 21.26 -13.76 5.32
CA LYS A 36 22.47 -14.27 4.65
C LYS A 36 23.33 -13.18 4.02
N ALA A 37 23.08 -11.90 4.32
CA ALA A 37 23.92 -10.82 3.82
C ALA A 37 25.37 -10.96 4.33
N LYS A 38 26.34 -10.40 3.59
CA LYS A 38 27.76 -10.42 3.98
C LYS A 38 27.99 -9.75 5.35
N ASN A 39 27.19 -8.74 5.69
CA ASN A 39 27.24 -8.04 6.96
C ASN A 39 25.83 -7.61 7.40
N PRO A 40 25.06 -8.51 8.05
CA PRO A 40 23.71 -8.19 8.51
C PRO A 40 23.70 -7.10 9.58
N GLU A 41 24.70 -7.05 10.46
CA GLU A 41 24.81 -6.02 11.51
C GLU A 41 24.92 -4.61 10.93
N ALA A 42 25.77 -4.42 9.91
CA ALA A 42 25.87 -3.14 9.21
C ALA A 42 24.57 -2.79 8.48
N GLY A 43 23.85 -3.78 7.92
CA GLY A 43 22.54 -3.57 7.34
C GLY A 43 21.51 -3.08 8.37
N MET A 44 21.51 -3.68 9.57
CA MET A 44 20.64 -3.27 10.66
C MET A 44 20.98 -1.86 11.17
N GLU A 45 22.28 -1.53 11.28
CA GLU A 45 22.73 -0.20 11.68
C GLU A 45 22.36 0.87 10.64
N TYR A 46 22.46 0.53 9.35
CA TYR A 46 21.99 1.40 8.29
C TYR A 46 20.48 1.64 8.38
N LEU A 47 19.69 0.57 8.59
CA LEU A 47 18.24 0.71 8.80
C LEU A 47 17.92 1.61 10.00
N ARG A 48 18.61 1.43 11.13
CA ARG A 48 18.47 2.27 12.33
C ARG A 48 18.66 3.75 12.03
N CYS A 49 19.65 4.10 11.21
CA CYS A 49 19.91 5.49 10.81
C CYS A 49 18.79 6.06 9.92
N ILE A 50 18.35 5.31 8.90
CA ILE A 50 17.36 5.82 7.95
C ILE A 50 15.93 5.84 8.52
N ILE A 51 15.60 5.02 9.52
CA ILE A 51 14.30 5.06 10.22
C ILE A 51 14.33 5.94 11.49
N SER A 52 15.26 6.88 11.55
CA SER A 52 15.33 7.86 12.63
C SER A 52 14.25 8.94 12.50
N LYS A 53 13.95 9.64 13.60
CA LYS A 53 13.09 10.84 13.58
C LYS A 53 13.65 11.93 12.64
N GLU A 54 14.97 12.10 12.61
CA GLU A 54 15.62 13.09 11.75
C GLU A 54 15.40 12.77 10.26
N SER A 55 15.69 11.54 9.86
CA SER A 55 15.43 11.07 8.50
C SER A 55 13.94 11.18 8.14
N SER A 56 13.05 10.82 9.06
CA SER A 56 11.59 10.91 8.86
C SER A 56 11.12 12.35 8.62
N LYS A 57 11.64 13.32 9.38
CA LYS A 57 11.34 14.74 9.19
C LYS A 57 11.80 15.21 7.83
N TRP A 58 13.03 14.84 7.46
CA TRP A 58 13.59 15.19 6.16
C TRP A 58 12.75 14.58 5.03
N PHE A 59 12.36 13.30 5.15
CA PHE A 59 11.56 12.61 4.16
C PHE A 59 10.16 13.22 4.02
N ALA A 60 9.51 13.56 5.13
CA ALA A 60 8.22 14.24 5.12
C ALA A 60 8.28 15.60 4.40
N VAL A 61 9.34 16.37 4.66
CA VAL A 61 9.52 17.69 4.05
C VAL A 61 9.94 17.60 2.59
N ASN A 62 10.79 16.65 2.19
CA ASN A 62 11.41 16.63 0.87
C ASN A 62 10.69 15.70 -0.12
N VAL A 63 10.25 14.53 0.35
CA VAL A 63 9.54 13.53 -0.47
C VAL A 63 8.02 13.71 -0.42
N SER A 64 7.49 14.42 0.60
CA SER A 64 6.04 14.54 0.83
C SER A 64 5.36 13.18 1.09
N ALA A 65 6.08 12.27 1.76
CA ALA A 65 5.58 10.98 2.22
C ALA A 65 5.90 10.77 3.71
N MET A 66 5.10 9.94 4.39
CA MET A 66 5.25 9.68 5.82
C MET A 66 5.95 8.36 6.06
N MET A 67 7.05 8.38 6.80
CA MET A 67 7.71 7.17 7.30
C MET A 67 6.97 6.62 8.52
N PRO A 68 6.98 5.29 8.77
CA PRO A 68 6.35 4.67 9.92
C PRO A 68 7.15 4.88 11.22
N VAL A 69 7.47 6.13 11.54
CA VAL A 69 8.24 6.53 12.72
C VAL A 69 7.37 7.42 13.59
N ILE A 70 7.10 6.96 14.81
CA ILE A 70 6.28 7.71 15.77
C ILE A 70 6.95 9.05 16.07
N GLY A 71 6.20 10.14 15.91
CA GLY A 71 6.73 11.51 16.03
C GLY A 71 7.70 11.91 14.91
N GLY A 72 7.73 11.16 13.80
CA GLY A 72 8.60 11.40 12.65
C GLY A 72 8.31 12.70 11.89
N THR A 73 7.18 13.36 12.16
CA THR A 73 6.78 14.64 11.56
C THR A 73 6.71 15.79 12.58
N GLU A 74 7.08 15.56 13.85
CA GLU A 74 7.03 16.58 14.90
C GLU A 74 7.94 17.77 14.57
N GLY A 75 7.39 18.98 14.61
CA GLY A 75 8.15 20.22 14.42
C GLY A 75 8.51 20.53 12.96
N VAL A 76 7.88 19.86 11.98
CA VAL A 76 7.98 20.23 10.56
C VAL A 76 6.62 20.50 9.94
N THR A 77 6.57 21.41 8.97
CA THR A 77 5.38 21.63 8.15
C THR A 77 5.34 20.59 7.04
N VAL A 78 4.25 19.81 6.98
CA VAL A 78 4.01 18.82 5.92
C VAL A 78 3.06 19.38 4.86
N SER A 79 3.13 18.85 3.63
CA SER A 79 2.29 19.31 2.52
C SER A 79 0.79 19.07 2.76
N THR A 80 -0.07 19.86 2.14
CA THR A 80 -1.54 19.74 2.17
C THR A 80 -2.03 18.32 1.80
N GLY A 81 -1.39 17.67 0.84
CA GLY A 81 -1.67 16.27 0.48
C GLY A 81 -1.40 15.28 1.62
N MET A 82 -0.37 15.52 2.45
CA MET A 82 -0.07 14.67 3.59
C MET A 82 -1.01 14.96 4.76
N GLN A 83 -1.31 16.24 5.02
CA GLN A 83 -2.27 16.63 6.06
C GLN A 83 -3.64 16.01 5.79
N SER A 84 -4.13 16.09 4.55
CA SER A 84 -5.41 15.49 4.15
C SER A 84 -5.39 13.97 4.18
N ALA A 85 -4.28 13.31 3.84
CA ALA A 85 -4.12 11.86 4.00
C ALA A 85 -4.25 11.41 5.46
N VAL A 86 -3.63 12.13 6.41
CA VAL A 86 -3.74 11.84 7.84
C VAL A 86 -5.18 12.04 8.32
N ALA A 87 -5.80 13.18 7.97
CA ALA A 87 -7.17 13.48 8.33
C ALA A 87 -8.17 12.44 7.78
N MET A 88 -7.94 11.95 6.56
CA MET A 88 -8.74 10.87 5.95
C MET A 88 -8.64 9.58 6.77
N VAL A 89 -7.43 9.18 7.18
CA VAL A 89 -7.21 7.97 7.99
C VAL A 89 -7.87 8.11 9.37
N GLU A 90 -7.71 9.25 10.04
CA GLU A 90 -8.34 9.54 11.34
C GLU A 90 -9.87 9.50 11.25
N LYS A 91 -10.45 10.07 10.19
CA LYS A 91 -11.90 10.04 9.92
C LYS A 91 -12.43 8.61 9.70
N CYS A 92 -11.63 7.74 9.10
CA CYS A 92 -12.02 6.35 8.85
C CYS A 92 -11.93 5.46 10.10
N GLY A 93 -11.11 5.82 11.09
CA GLY A 93 -10.97 5.08 12.35
C GLY A 93 -10.68 3.59 12.11
N ASP A 94 -11.54 2.72 12.66
CA ASP A 94 -11.40 1.26 12.51
C ASP A 94 -11.71 0.74 11.09
N SER A 95 -12.20 1.60 10.19
CA SER A 95 -12.49 1.25 8.79
C SER A 95 -11.30 1.50 7.85
N VAL A 96 -10.08 1.43 8.40
CA VAL A 96 -8.83 1.46 7.64
C VAL A 96 -8.42 0.04 7.29
N PHE A 97 -8.14 -0.22 6.01
CA PHE A 97 -7.77 -1.55 5.54
C PHE A 97 -6.50 -1.54 4.67
N PRO A 98 -5.67 -2.59 4.74
CA PRO A 98 -4.51 -2.72 3.85
C PRO A 98 -4.93 -3.12 2.44
N GLY A 99 -4.01 -3.05 1.48
CA GLY A 99 -4.22 -3.59 0.15
C GLY A 99 -4.55 -5.09 0.18
N MET A 100 -5.29 -5.54 -0.82
CA MET A 100 -5.62 -6.95 -0.99
C MET A 100 -4.33 -7.76 -1.19
N ARG A 101 -4.07 -8.73 -0.30
CA ARG A 101 -2.82 -9.50 -0.28
C ARG A 101 -2.76 -10.62 -1.33
N TYR A 102 -3.90 -11.01 -1.91
CA TYR A 102 -3.99 -12.23 -2.73
C TYR A 102 -3.05 -12.22 -3.94
N SER A 103 -2.79 -11.07 -4.57
CA SER A 103 -1.89 -10.98 -5.73
C SER A 103 -0.42 -11.18 -5.34
N GLY A 104 -0.03 -10.74 -4.14
CA GLY A 104 1.30 -10.97 -3.59
C GLY A 104 1.48 -12.38 -3.03
N TRP A 105 0.43 -12.97 -2.45
CA TRP A 105 0.45 -14.32 -1.89
C TRP A 105 0.30 -15.42 -2.94
N TYR A 106 -0.50 -15.15 -3.98
CA TYR A 106 -0.91 -16.11 -5.00
C TYR A 106 -0.77 -15.46 -6.38
N SER A 107 0.46 -15.49 -6.94
CA SER A 107 0.80 -14.75 -8.16
C SER A 107 -0.12 -15.08 -9.34
N ASP A 108 -0.50 -16.34 -9.51
CA ASP A 108 -1.35 -16.76 -10.64
C ASP A 108 -2.79 -16.27 -10.48
N LEU A 109 -3.32 -16.21 -9.26
CA LEU A 109 -4.60 -15.56 -8.98
C LEU A 109 -4.54 -14.06 -9.26
N GLY A 110 -3.45 -13.39 -8.87
CA GLY A 110 -3.21 -11.98 -9.18
C GLY A 110 -3.23 -11.72 -10.69
N LYS A 111 -2.45 -12.49 -11.45
CA LYS A 111 -2.36 -12.36 -12.92
C LYS A 111 -3.70 -12.61 -13.61
N GLU A 112 -4.46 -13.61 -13.17
CA GLU A 112 -5.78 -13.88 -13.74
C GLU A 112 -6.74 -12.71 -13.47
N ALA A 113 -6.78 -12.21 -12.23
CA ALA A 113 -7.61 -11.06 -11.88
C ALA A 113 -7.26 -9.82 -12.71
N ASP A 114 -5.98 -9.51 -12.86
CA ASP A 114 -5.51 -8.37 -13.67
C ASP A 114 -5.89 -8.54 -15.15
N ALA A 115 -5.69 -9.73 -15.72
CA ALA A 115 -6.02 -10.01 -17.12
C ALA A 115 -7.52 -9.88 -17.38
N LYS A 116 -8.36 -10.47 -16.51
CA LYS A 116 -9.81 -10.40 -16.63
C LYS A 116 -10.35 -9.01 -16.34
N MET A 117 -9.72 -8.24 -15.46
CA MET A 117 -10.04 -6.82 -15.28
C MET A 117 -9.79 -6.04 -16.58
N GLY A 118 -8.69 -6.32 -17.29
CA GLY A 118 -8.43 -5.76 -18.62
C GLY A 118 -9.50 -6.10 -19.65
N ASP A 119 -9.93 -7.37 -19.71
CA ASP A 119 -11.01 -7.80 -20.59
C ASP A 119 -12.36 -7.15 -20.23
N LEU A 120 -12.65 -6.98 -18.93
CA LEU A 120 -13.87 -6.32 -18.44
C LEU A 120 -13.88 -4.83 -18.83
N LEU A 121 -12.79 -4.10 -18.56
CA LEU A 121 -12.67 -2.67 -18.86
C LEU A 121 -12.69 -2.40 -20.38
N THR A 122 -12.30 -3.38 -21.19
CA THR A 122 -12.40 -3.34 -22.66
C THR A 122 -13.69 -3.96 -23.21
N LYS A 123 -14.65 -4.28 -22.33
CA LYS A 123 -16.00 -4.81 -22.66
C LYS A 123 -15.99 -6.14 -23.43
N ARG A 124 -14.93 -6.94 -23.32
CA ARG A 124 -14.84 -8.27 -23.94
C ARG A 124 -15.59 -9.34 -23.16
N ILE A 125 -15.73 -9.12 -21.84
CA ILE A 125 -16.48 -9.99 -20.93
C ILE A 125 -17.46 -9.18 -20.10
N THR A 126 -18.48 -9.84 -19.56
CA THR A 126 -19.42 -9.24 -18.61
C THR A 126 -18.85 -9.24 -17.19
N PRO A 127 -19.43 -8.44 -16.26
CA PRO A 127 -19.07 -8.51 -14.85
C PRO A 127 -19.23 -9.91 -14.25
N GLU A 128 -20.26 -10.67 -14.64
CA GLU A 128 -20.51 -12.03 -14.17
C GLU A 128 -19.39 -12.98 -14.63
N GLN A 129 -18.97 -12.85 -15.90
CA GLN A 129 -17.86 -13.63 -16.45
C GLN A 129 -16.51 -13.30 -15.79
N TYR A 130 -16.30 -12.03 -15.41
CA TYR A 130 -15.14 -11.65 -14.61
C TYR A 130 -15.13 -12.35 -13.25
N VAL A 131 -16.26 -12.30 -12.52
CA VAL A 131 -16.38 -12.94 -11.20
C VAL A 131 -16.17 -14.45 -11.30
N GLU A 132 -16.80 -15.10 -12.28
CA GLU A 132 -16.67 -16.54 -12.50
C GLU A 132 -15.21 -16.94 -12.77
N ALA A 133 -14.50 -16.22 -13.63
CA ALA A 133 -13.11 -16.51 -13.98
C ALA A 133 -12.16 -16.36 -12.77
N VAL A 134 -12.29 -15.26 -12.02
CA VAL A 134 -11.45 -15.02 -10.84
C VAL A 134 -11.76 -16.01 -9.73
N GLN A 135 -13.04 -16.36 -9.51
CA GLN A 135 -13.44 -17.37 -8.53
C GLN A 135 -12.89 -18.75 -8.89
N ALA A 136 -12.96 -19.16 -10.17
CA ALA A 136 -12.40 -20.43 -10.63
C ALA A 136 -10.89 -20.52 -10.38
N MET A 137 -10.15 -19.42 -10.53
CA MET A 137 -8.72 -19.39 -10.19
C MET A 137 -8.49 -19.45 -8.67
N ALA A 138 -9.31 -18.75 -7.88
CA ALA A 138 -9.23 -18.82 -6.43
C ALA A 138 -9.49 -20.24 -5.92
N ASP A 139 -10.45 -20.96 -6.50
CA ASP A 139 -10.75 -22.35 -6.15
C ASP A 139 -9.62 -23.30 -6.52
N LYS A 140 -8.98 -23.11 -7.69
CA LYS A 140 -7.75 -23.84 -8.06
C LYS A 140 -6.64 -23.63 -7.04
N VAL A 141 -6.36 -22.36 -6.71
CA VAL A 141 -5.36 -22.02 -5.70
C VAL A 141 -5.71 -22.62 -4.35
N LYS A 142 -6.98 -22.66 -3.95
CA LYS A 142 -7.43 -23.22 -2.66
C LYS A 142 -7.12 -24.71 -2.51
N VAL A 143 -7.31 -25.50 -3.57
CA VAL A 143 -7.14 -26.97 -3.53
C VAL A 143 -5.72 -27.43 -3.87
N ASP A 144 -4.88 -26.54 -4.42
CA ASP A 144 -3.49 -26.87 -4.78
C ASP A 144 -2.62 -27.11 -3.53
N PRO A 145 -2.11 -28.33 -3.29
CA PRO A 145 -1.27 -28.64 -2.13
C PRO A 145 0.14 -28.05 -2.22
N GLU A 146 0.63 -27.69 -3.42
CA GLU A 146 1.96 -27.11 -3.63
C GLU A 146 2.01 -25.62 -3.28
N VAL A 147 0.85 -24.96 -3.26
CA VAL A 147 0.77 -23.53 -2.93
C VAL A 147 0.62 -23.34 -1.42
N THR A 148 1.62 -22.69 -0.81
CA THR A 148 1.56 -22.26 0.61
C THR A 148 0.36 -21.36 0.85
N LYS A 149 -0.48 -21.69 1.84
CA LYS A 149 -1.64 -20.86 2.23
C LYS A 149 -1.25 -19.90 3.33
N PHE A 150 -1.54 -18.62 3.13
CA PHE A 150 -1.25 -17.57 4.09
C PHE A 150 -2.53 -17.17 4.84
N THR A 151 -2.40 -16.97 6.14
CA THR A 151 -3.45 -16.42 7.00
C THR A 151 -3.00 -15.03 7.45
N ARG A 152 -3.90 -14.05 7.39
CA ARG A 152 -3.67 -12.75 8.03
C ARG A 152 -4.17 -12.84 9.46
N GLU A 153 -3.27 -12.67 10.42
CA GLU A 153 -3.67 -12.36 11.80
C GLU A 153 -3.92 -10.84 11.89
N SER A 154 -4.98 -10.48 12.61
CA SER A 154 -5.42 -9.09 12.81
C SER A 154 -4.46 -8.31 13.68
#